data_AF-A0A5C6D8W0-F1
#
_entry.id   AF-A0A5C6D8W0-F1
#
_cell.length_a   1.000
_cell.length_b   1.000
_cell.length_c   1.000
_cell.angle_alpha   90.00
_cell.angle_beta   90.00
_cell.angle_gamma   90.00
#
_symmetry.space_group_name_H-M   'P 1'
#
loop_
_entity.id
_entity.type
_entity.pdbx_description
1 polymer ?
#
loop_
_entity_poly.entity_id
_entity_poly.type
_entity_poly.pdbx_seq_one_letter_code
_entity_poly.pdbx_strand_id
1 'polypeptide(L)'
;MKKTYTIIIIVVLTCSAFPDFRSLANETDQVQQESSGNTNTQMQDIVKNLGNGRLQVGNIIIDEDKKEVIIPGRLNMLDGPIEFIACTKGGMKAYESILEMDTDAKSFNLSMILLGLDPKKGKAAAYHFDPNPPEGDAVDIFIQWETVDGQKVIKAQELIYDMNTNKTFPADDWIYTGSVFLENGRYLAEEAGVLIGFVHDPASVIESNFSGKFPAFGSYVVNKNYLDEIGKKIQMIIKPLEVDKEKKQETGSEKHDEKVGLDTDQLR
;
A
#
# COMPACT_ATOMS: atom_id res chain seq x y z
N MET A 1 -83.33 7.90 -15.41
CA MET A 1 -82.68 8.07 -14.09
C MET A 1 -81.60 9.14 -14.19
N LYS A 2 -81.58 10.06 -13.22
CA LYS A 2 -80.64 11.18 -12.92
C LYS A 2 -79.16 10.70 -12.89
N LYS A 3 -78.05 11.45 -13.01
CA LYS A 3 -77.54 12.86 -13.08
C LYS A 3 -76.05 12.68 -13.56
N THR A 4 -75.24 13.63 -14.06
CA THR A 4 -74.67 14.84 -13.43
C THR A 4 -73.75 15.51 -14.48
N TYR A 5 -73.62 16.84 -14.45
CA TYR A 5 -72.73 17.65 -15.32
C TYR A 5 -71.32 17.80 -14.73
N THR A 6 -70.31 18.04 -15.57
CA THR A 6 -69.08 18.77 -15.18
C THR A 6 -68.62 19.64 -16.35
N ILE A 7 -68.54 20.94 -16.10
CA ILE A 7 -68.01 21.98 -16.99
C ILE A 7 -66.50 22.05 -16.75
N ILE A 8 -65.69 22.04 -17.82
CA ILE A 8 -64.28 22.45 -17.74
C ILE A 8 -64.07 23.59 -18.72
N ILE A 9 -63.62 24.72 -18.16
CA ILE A 9 -63.30 25.97 -18.83
C ILE A 9 -61.95 25.80 -19.54
N ILE A 10 -61.90 26.04 -20.85
CA ILE A 10 -60.65 26.15 -21.61
C ILE A 10 -60.23 27.61 -21.60
N VAL A 11 -59.17 27.93 -20.86
CA VAL A 11 -58.47 29.21 -20.93
C VAL A 11 -57.42 29.10 -22.03
N VAL A 12 -57.58 29.86 -23.11
CA VAL A 12 -56.54 30.09 -24.11
C VAL A 12 -55.68 31.25 -23.61
N LEU A 13 -54.43 30.97 -23.23
CA LEU A 13 -53.42 32.00 -23.02
C LEU A 13 -52.41 31.94 -24.19
N THR A 14 -52.44 32.97 -25.01
CA THR A 14 -51.35 33.32 -25.92
C THR A 14 -50.23 33.99 -25.12
N CYS A 15 -49.00 33.51 -25.22
CA CYS A 15 -47.84 34.38 -25.02
C CYS A 15 -46.62 33.84 -25.79
N SER A 16 -46.09 34.70 -26.64
CA SER A 16 -44.93 34.52 -27.50
C SER A 16 -43.64 34.91 -26.78
N ALA A 17 -42.64 34.03 -26.77
CA ALA A 17 -41.20 34.37 -26.80
C ALA A 17 -40.37 33.09 -26.95
N PHE A 18 -39.66 32.93 -28.07
CA PHE A 18 -38.58 31.95 -28.20
C PHE A 18 -37.33 32.48 -27.49
N PRO A 19 -36.62 31.69 -26.65
CA PRO A 19 -35.34 32.12 -26.10
C PRO A 19 -34.25 32.11 -27.17
N ASP A 20 -33.38 33.12 -27.08
CA ASP A 20 -32.25 33.42 -27.96
C ASP A 20 -31.15 32.34 -27.81
N PHE A 21 -30.91 31.58 -28.89
CA PHE A 21 -29.98 30.44 -28.93
C PHE A 21 -28.50 30.81 -28.78
N ARG A 22 -28.16 32.08 -28.56
CA ARG A 22 -26.78 32.58 -28.38
C ARG A 22 -26.26 32.53 -26.95
N SER A 23 -27.12 32.30 -25.94
CA SER A 23 -26.71 32.28 -24.53
C SER A 23 -26.20 30.93 -24.02
N LEU A 24 -26.47 29.82 -24.72
CA LEU A 24 -26.10 28.47 -24.25
C LEU A 24 -24.67 28.03 -24.62
N ALA A 25 -24.04 28.68 -25.61
CA ALA A 25 -22.68 28.38 -26.03
C ALA A 25 -21.61 29.01 -25.10
N ASN A 26 -21.92 30.13 -24.45
CA ASN A 26 -20.98 30.80 -23.55
C ASN A 26 -20.88 30.14 -22.16
N GLU A 27 -21.92 29.43 -21.69
CA GLU A 27 -21.86 28.70 -20.42
C GLU A 27 -21.04 27.40 -20.55
N THR A 28 -21.00 26.77 -21.73
CA THR A 28 -20.26 25.52 -21.95
C THR A 28 -18.74 25.75 -22.06
N ASP A 29 -18.31 26.89 -22.61
CA ASP A 29 -16.88 27.26 -22.67
C ASP A 29 -16.32 27.74 -21.31
N GLN A 30 -17.13 28.40 -20.48
CA GLN A 30 -16.73 28.84 -19.13
C GLN A 30 -16.53 27.66 -18.17
N VAL A 31 -17.37 26.62 -18.27
CA VAL A 31 -17.26 25.39 -17.43
C VAL A 31 -16.05 24.52 -17.83
N GLN A 32 -15.62 24.56 -19.09
CA GLN A 32 -14.43 23.83 -19.56
C GLN A 32 -13.10 24.53 -19.22
N GLN A 33 -13.09 25.87 -19.09
CA GLN A 33 -11.89 26.62 -18.67
C GLN A 33 -11.69 26.61 -17.15
N GLU A 34 -12.75 26.66 -16.34
CA GLU A 34 -12.61 26.60 -14.87
C GLU A 34 -12.26 25.20 -14.33
N SER A 35 -12.69 24.12 -14.98
CA SER A 35 -12.37 22.75 -14.57
C SER A 35 -10.90 22.34 -14.86
N SER A 36 -10.30 22.91 -15.90
CA SER A 36 -8.91 22.62 -16.29
C SER A 36 -7.87 23.39 -15.46
N GLY A 37 -8.23 24.56 -14.91
CA GLY A 37 -7.36 25.34 -14.02
C GLY A 37 -7.36 24.85 -12.55
N ASN A 38 -8.50 24.34 -12.08
CA ASN A 38 -8.67 23.89 -10.69
C ASN A 38 -8.02 22.51 -10.44
N THR A 39 -8.08 21.61 -11.41
CA THR A 39 -7.47 20.25 -11.31
C THR A 39 -5.94 20.29 -11.24
N ASN A 40 -5.29 21.19 -11.98
CA ASN A 40 -3.84 21.32 -11.99
C ASN A 40 -3.32 21.95 -10.68
N THR A 41 -4.10 22.85 -10.07
CA THR A 41 -3.78 23.46 -8.77
C THR A 41 -4.00 22.45 -7.63
N GLN A 42 -5.09 21.67 -7.66
CA GLN A 42 -5.35 20.62 -6.66
C GLN A 42 -4.35 19.45 -6.73
N MET A 43 -3.87 19.06 -7.91
CA MET A 43 -2.80 18.05 -8.01
C MET A 43 -1.47 18.56 -7.47
N GLN A 44 -1.15 19.85 -7.65
CA GLN A 44 0.04 20.48 -7.04
C GLN A 44 -0.04 20.54 -5.50
N ASP A 45 -1.24 20.53 -4.93
CA ASP A 45 -1.43 20.49 -3.47
C ASP A 45 -1.20 19.09 -2.88
N ILE A 46 -1.46 18.02 -3.65
CA ILE A 46 -1.29 16.62 -3.20
C ILE A 46 0.17 16.19 -3.24
N VAL A 47 0.89 16.56 -4.31
CA VAL A 47 2.32 16.23 -4.50
C VAL A 47 3.12 17.52 -4.68
N LYS A 48 3.95 17.84 -3.69
CA LYS A 48 4.84 19.00 -3.72
C LYS A 48 6.21 18.59 -4.24
N ASN A 49 6.69 19.29 -5.27
CA ASN A 49 8.07 19.14 -5.72
C ASN A 49 9.00 19.98 -4.82
N LEU A 50 9.97 19.34 -4.17
CA LEU A 50 10.93 19.99 -3.27
C LEU A 50 12.25 20.36 -3.97
N GLY A 51 12.39 20.05 -5.26
CA GLY A 51 13.62 20.19 -6.04
C GLY A 51 14.59 19.03 -5.80
N ASN A 52 15.63 18.95 -6.65
CA ASN A 52 16.71 17.97 -6.54
C ASN A 52 16.22 16.51 -6.44
N GLY A 53 15.26 16.11 -7.28
CA GLY A 53 14.73 14.74 -7.27
C GLY A 53 13.90 14.38 -6.03
N ARG A 54 13.46 15.37 -5.22
CA ARG A 54 12.66 15.12 -4.01
C ARG A 54 11.22 15.57 -4.20
N LEU A 55 10.30 14.70 -3.81
CA LEU A 55 8.86 14.95 -3.78
C LEU A 55 8.33 14.82 -2.36
N GLN A 56 7.20 15.45 -2.09
CA GLN A 56 6.48 15.32 -0.82
C GLN A 56 5.01 15.03 -1.07
N VAL A 57 4.50 14.00 -0.38
CA VAL A 57 3.08 13.64 -0.34
C VAL A 57 2.64 13.66 1.12
N GLY A 58 1.82 14.63 1.52
CA GLY A 58 1.51 14.86 2.94
C GLY A 58 2.79 15.10 3.74
N ASN A 59 3.08 14.23 4.71
CA ASN A 59 4.32 14.26 5.52
C ASN A 59 5.41 13.29 5.02
N ILE A 60 5.15 12.58 3.91
CA ILE A 60 6.08 11.61 3.34
C ILE A 60 7.02 12.32 2.38
N ILE A 61 8.32 12.01 2.48
CA ILE A 61 9.33 12.47 1.52
C ILE A 61 9.74 11.31 0.63
N ILE A 62 9.73 11.52 -0.67
CA ILE A 62 10.27 10.61 -1.67
C ILE A 62 11.56 11.24 -2.21
N ASP A 63 12.66 10.49 -2.16
CA ASP A 63 13.97 10.91 -2.65
C ASP A 63 14.36 9.99 -3.81
N GLU A 64 14.22 10.49 -5.04
CA GLU A 64 14.43 9.70 -6.25
C GLU A 64 15.90 9.35 -6.47
N ASP A 65 16.81 10.22 -6.03
CA ASP A 65 18.27 10.04 -6.16
C ASP A 65 18.73 8.91 -5.24
N LYS A 66 18.22 8.87 -4.01
CA LYS A 66 18.53 7.82 -3.03
C LYS A 66 17.66 6.58 -3.14
N LYS A 67 16.62 6.62 -3.97
CA LYS A 67 15.59 5.57 -4.09
C LYS A 67 15.02 5.20 -2.72
N GLU A 68 14.56 6.20 -1.97
CA GLU A 68 13.98 5.96 -0.65
C GLU A 68 12.73 6.80 -0.40
N VAL A 69 11.82 6.24 0.39
CA VAL A 69 10.68 6.94 0.97
C VAL A 69 10.88 7.05 2.47
N ILE A 70 10.70 8.24 3.03
CA ILE A 70 10.87 8.54 4.44
C ILE A 70 9.52 8.98 5.01
N ILE A 71 9.02 8.23 6.00
CA ILE A 71 7.74 8.48 6.66
C ILE A 71 7.98 8.75 8.16
N PRO A 72 7.59 9.91 8.71
CA PRO A 72 7.65 10.16 10.14
C PRO A 72 6.57 9.35 10.87
N GLY A 73 6.90 8.87 12.06
CA GLY A 73 5.97 8.11 12.90
C GLY A 73 6.42 8.05 14.35
N ARG A 74 5.80 7.13 15.10
CA ARG A 74 6.15 6.86 16.49
C ARG A 74 5.90 5.43 16.89
N LEU A 75 6.58 4.99 17.95
CA LEU A 75 6.21 3.77 18.65
C LEU A 75 4.79 3.93 19.22
N ASN A 76 3.91 2.99 18.89
CA ASN A 76 2.50 3.04 19.27
C ASN A 76 2.19 2.14 20.46
N MET A 77 2.76 0.94 20.51
CA MET A 77 2.53 -0.03 21.58
C MET A 77 3.81 -0.76 21.98
N LEU A 78 3.80 -1.33 23.19
CA LEU A 78 4.88 -2.18 23.72
C LEU A 78 4.39 -3.56 24.16
N ASP A 79 3.09 -3.71 24.38
CA ASP A 79 2.50 -4.88 25.02
C ASP A 79 1.30 -5.37 24.22
N GLY A 80 1.09 -6.68 24.25
CA GLY A 80 0.01 -7.35 23.54
C GLY A 80 0.47 -8.07 22.28
N PRO A 81 -0.43 -8.89 21.71
CA PRO A 81 -0.22 -9.53 20.41
C PRO A 81 -0.08 -8.46 19.32
N ILE A 82 0.81 -8.71 18.37
CA ILE A 82 0.97 -7.88 17.17
C ILE A 82 0.71 -8.71 15.92
N GLU A 83 0.25 -8.04 14.87
CA GLU A 83 0.08 -8.61 13.51
C GLU A 83 0.64 -7.67 12.42
N PHE A 84 0.78 -6.39 12.76
CA PHE A 84 1.20 -5.34 11.85
C PHE A 84 2.42 -4.60 12.39
N ILE A 85 3.31 -4.19 11.49
CA ILE A 85 4.41 -3.29 11.83
C ILE A 85 3.89 -1.86 11.95
N ALA A 86 3.05 -1.43 11.00
CA ALA A 86 2.63 -0.05 10.91
C ALA A 86 1.17 0.12 10.51
N CYS A 87 0.49 1.01 11.22
CA CYS A 87 -0.84 1.52 10.91
C CYS A 87 -0.79 3.00 10.51
N THR A 88 -1.90 3.49 9.95
CA THR A 88 -2.11 4.92 9.74
C THR A 88 -2.32 5.63 11.07
N LYS A 89 -2.20 6.97 11.05
CA LYS A 89 -2.52 7.81 12.20
C LYS A 89 -3.99 7.68 12.59
N GLY A 90 -4.26 7.24 13.82
CA GLY A 90 -5.62 6.97 14.29
C GLY A 90 -6.29 5.76 13.62
N GLY A 91 -5.53 4.87 12.96
CA GLY A 91 -6.04 3.67 12.31
C GLY A 91 -6.66 2.69 13.31
N MET A 92 -7.72 1.98 12.89
CA MET A 92 -8.47 1.08 13.78
C MET A 92 -7.64 -0.13 14.26
N LYS A 93 -6.57 -0.46 13.54
CA LYS A 93 -5.64 -1.56 13.82
C LYS A 93 -4.49 -1.19 14.75
N ALA A 94 -4.51 0.01 15.35
CA ALA A 94 -3.46 0.47 16.26
C ALA A 94 -3.25 -0.44 17.48
N TYR A 95 -4.26 -1.17 17.95
CA TYR A 95 -4.10 -2.07 19.11
C TYR A 95 -3.25 -3.32 18.84
N GLU A 96 -2.91 -3.59 17.58
CA GLU A 96 -2.11 -4.73 17.11
C GLU A 96 -1.00 -4.30 16.12
N SER A 97 -0.65 -3.01 16.14
CA SER A 97 0.36 -2.39 15.26
C SER A 97 1.49 -1.75 16.08
N ILE A 98 2.74 -2.14 15.80
CA ILE A 98 3.91 -1.66 16.55
C ILE A 98 4.07 -0.13 16.43
N LEU A 99 3.91 0.40 15.23
CA LEU A 99 4.15 1.80 14.87
C LEU A 99 2.88 2.48 14.37
N GLU A 100 2.71 3.75 14.73
CA GLU A 100 1.74 4.65 14.12
C GLU A 100 2.50 5.64 13.21
N MET A 101 2.16 5.66 11.93
CA MET A 101 2.80 6.53 10.95
C MET A 101 1.96 7.79 10.72
N ASP A 102 2.61 8.95 10.56
CA ASP A 102 1.93 10.25 10.37
C ASP A 102 1.50 10.45 8.90
N THR A 103 0.70 9.50 8.40
CA THR A 103 0.15 9.44 7.03
C THR A 103 -1.20 8.71 7.01
N ASP A 104 -2.00 8.97 5.97
CA ASP A 104 -3.10 8.10 5.55
C ASP A 104 -2.60 7.01 4.57
N ALA A 105 -3.46 6.04 4.24
CA ALA A 105 -3.06 4.91 3.42
C ALA A 105 -2.93 5.29 1.94
N LYS A 106 -3.72 6.24 1.46
CA LYS A 106 -3.66 6.74 0.07
C LYS A 106 -2.33 7.41 -0.23
N SER A 107 -1.89 8.31 0.65
CA SER A 107 -0.62 9.03 0.57
C SER A 107 0.56 8.06 0.67
N PHE A 108 0.46 7.07 1.56
CA PHE A 108 1.46 6.00 1.68
C PHE A 108 1.58 5.20 0.38
N ASN A 109 0.46 4.69 -0.15
CA ASN A 109 0.45 3.92 -1.38
C ASN A 109 0.92 4.73 -2.59
N LEU A 110 0.48 6.00 -2.72
CA LEU A 110 0.96 6.90 -3.76
C LEU A 110 2.47 7.10 -3.70
N SER A 111 3.04 7.23 -2.49
CA SER A 111 4.49 7.40 -2.30
C SER A 111 5.27 6.16 -2.75
N MET A 112 4.72 4.96 -2.55
CA MET A 112 5.31 3.71 -3.06
C MET A 112 5.32 3.65 -4.60
N ILE A 113 4.24 4.11 -5.24
CA ILE A 113 4.15 4.20 -6.71
C ILE A 113 5.16 5.23 -7.24
N LEU A 114 5.26 6.40 -6.60
CA LEU A 114 6.23 7.45 -6.97
C LEU A 114 7.69 7.02 -6.74
N LEU A 115 7.94 6.12 -5.78
CA LEU A 115 9.25 5.47 -5.60
C LEU A 115 9.61 4.54 -6.78
N GLY A 116 8.62 4.11 -7.56
CA GLY A 116 8.79 3.25 -8.74
C GLY A 116 8.29 1.82 -8.57
N LEU A 117 7.56 1.51 -7.50
CA LEU A 117 6.96 0.19 -7.32
C LEU A 117 5.73 0.02 -8.24
N ASP A 118 5.61 -1.13 -8.89
CA ASP A 118 4.57 -1.39 -9.87
C ASP A 118 3.35 -2.07 -9.24
N PRO A 119 2.20 -1.36 -9.06
CA PRO A 119 1.01 -1.97 -8.49
C PRO A 119 0.43 -3.10 -9.34
N LYS A 120 0.80 -3.23 -10.62
CA LYS A 120 0.35 -4.34 -11.47
C LYS A 120 1.00 -5.67 -11.14
N LYS A 121 2.15 -5.65 -10.46
CA LYS A 121 2.79 -6.86 -9.93
C LYS A 121 2.21 -7.25 -8.57
N GLY A 122 1.53 -6.31 -7.91
CA GLY A 122 0.95 -6.48 -6.60
C GLY A 122 -0.23 -7.45 -6.60
N LYS A 123 -0.15 -8.45 -5.75
CA LYS A 123 -1.26 -9.36 -5.42
C LYS A 123 -1.23 -9.60 -3.92
N ALA A 124 -2.14 -8.91 -3.24
CA ALA A 124 -2.33 -9.05 -1.81
C ALA A 124 -2.81 -10.46 -1.44
N ALA A 125 -2.67 -10.80 -0.16
CA ALA A 125 -3.24 -12.01 0.41
C ALA A 125 -4.74 -12.15 0.08
N ALA A 126 -5.22 -13.38 -0.12
CA ALA A 126 -6.62 -13.60 -0.46
C ALA A 126 -7.54 -13.43 0.77
N TYR A 127 -7.02 -13.70 1.96
CA TYR A 127 -7.70 -13.58 3.24
C TYR A 127 -6.69 -13.42 4.38
N HIS A 128 -7.18 -13.01 5.54
CA HIS A 128 -6.36 -12.84 6.74
C HIS A 128 -5.74 -14.18 7.18
N PHE A 129 -4.42 -14.20 7.43
CA PHE A 129 -3.59 -15.40 7.61
C PHE A 129 -3.51 -16.35 6.39
N ASP A 130 -3.56 -15.82 5.16
CA ASP A 130 -3.23 -16.62 3.97
C ASP A 130 -1.85 -17.28 4.15
N PRO A 131 -1.70 -18.61 4.02
CA PRO A 131 -0.40 -19.27 4.13
C PRO A 131 0.51 -19.01 2.91
N ASN A 132 -0.04 -18.52 1.80
CA ASN A 132 0.73 -18.19 0.63
C ASN A 132 1.25 -16.75 0.76
N PRO A 133 2.54 -16.50 0.47
CA PRO A 133 3.05 -15.15 0.45
C PRO A 133 2.41 -14.33 -0.67
N PRO A 134 2.29 -13.01 -0.47
CA PRO A 134 1.85 -12.06 -1.51
C PRO A 134 2.84 -12.03 -2.68
N GLU A 135 2.39 -11.47 -3.82
CA GLU A 135 3.26 -11.21 -4.97
C GLU A 135 3.39 -9.70 -5.18
N GLY A 136 4.55 -9.23 -5.66
CA GLY A 136 4.80 -7.80 -5.83
C GLY A 136 6.28 -7.44 -6.00
N ASP A 137 6.55 -6.13 -6.08
CA ASP A 137 7.92 -5.63 -5.98
C ASP A 137 8.40 -5.71 -4.53
N ALA A 138 9.64 -6.17 -4.34
CA ALA A 138 10.22 -6.35 -3.02
C ALA A 138 10.88 -5.06 -2.52
N VAL A 139 10.85 -4.82 -1.21
CA VAL A 139 11.41 -3.66 -0.54
C VAL A 139 12.14 -4.03 0.75
N ASP A 140 13.14 -3.24 1.10
CA ASP A 140 13.70 -3.19 2.46
C ASP A 140 12.97 -2.11 3.27
N ILE A 141 12.77 -2.38 4.56
CA ILE A 141 12.16 -1.44 5.51
C ILE A 141 13.10 -1.26 6.70
N PHE A 142 13.49 -0.01 6.94
CA PHE A 142 14.32 0.39 8.07
C PHE A 142 13.57 1.31 9.02
N ILE A 143 13.86 1.17 10.31
CA ILE A 143 13.34 2.05 11.37
C ILE A 143 14.50 2.80 11.98
N GLN A 144 14.41 4.12 11.97
CA GLN A 144 15.45 5.05 12.41
C GLN A 144 14.95 5.97 13.52
N TRP A 145 15.76 6.18 14.56
CA TRP A 145 15.47 7.13 15.63
C TRP A 145 16.73 7.64 16.33
N GLU A 146 16.58 8.75 17.04
CA GLU A 146 17.65 9.37 17.82
C GLU A 146 17.76 8.74 19.22
N THR A 147 19.00 8.42 19.60
CA THR A 147 19.39 7.94 20.93
C THR A 147 20.44 8.87 21.55
N VAL A 148 20.80 8.63 22.81
CA VAL A 148 21.88 9.39 23.47
C VAL A 148 23.24 9.19 22.80
N ASP A 149 23.44 8.04 22.14
CA ASP A 149 24.67 7.66 21.45
C ASP A 149 24.65 8.03 19.96
N GLY A 150 23.61 8.75 19.52
CA GLY A 150 23.37 9.15 18.13
C GLY A 150 22.23 8.40 17.47
N GLN A 151 22.21 8.43 16.13
CA GLN A 151 21.15 7.83 15.35
C GLN A 151 21.27 6.31 15.30
N LYS A 152 20.19 5.61 15.64
CA LYS A 152 20.08 4.15 15.53
C LYS A 152 19.18 3.80 14.35
N VAL A 153 19.57 2.75 13.62
CA VAL A 153 18.83 2.20 12.47
C VAL A 153 18.78 0.68 12.61
N ILE A 154 17.60 0.09 12.41
CA ILE A 154 17.38 -1.37 12.40
C ILE A 154 16.51 -1.76 11.22
N LYS A 155 16.51 -3.04 10.84
CA LYS A 155 15.49 -3.57 9.92
C LYS A 155 14.14 -3.77 10.63
N ALA A 156 13.03 -3.63 9.91
CA ALA A 156 11.70 -3.69 10.51
C ALA A 156 11.39 -5.02 11.20
N GLN A 157 11.88 -6.16 10.69
CA GLN A 157 11.69 -7.47 11.32
C GLN A 157 12.33 -7.59 12.71
N GLU A 158 13.31 -6.74 13.03
CA GLU A 158 13.94 -6.71 14.36
C GLU A 158 12.96 -6.22 15.44
N LEU A 159 11.92 -5.47 15.08
CA LEU A 159 10.87 -5.03 16.01
C LEU A 159 9.91 -6.16 16.41
N ILE A 160 9.89 -7.28 15.70
CA ILE A 160 8.96 -8.39 15.94
C ILE A 160 9.72 -9.50 16.66
N TYR A 161 9.31 -9.80 17.90
CA TYR A 161 9.91 -10.86 18.71
C TYR A 161 8.98 -12.06 18.78
N ASP A 162 9.52 -13.23 18.46
CA ASP A 162 8.84 -14.52 18.60
C ASP A 162 9.11 -15.13 19.98
N MET A 163 8.07 -15.20 20.80
CA MET A 163 8.13 -15.78 22.15
C MET A 163 8.39 -17.30 22.14
N ASN A 164 8.06 -17.99 21.04
CA ASN A 164 8.25 -19.44 20.95
C ASN A 164 9.69 -19.79 20.60
N THR A 165 10.30 -19.04 19.67
CA THR A 165 11.65 -19.31 19.17
C THR A 165 12.74 -18.47 19.85
N ASN A 166 12.35 -17.44 20.61
CA ASN A 166 13.22 -16.43 21.21
C ASN A 166 14.12 -15.73 20.18
N LYS A 167 13.56 -15.44 19.00
CA LYS A 167 14.25 -14.81 17.87
C LYS A 167 13.38 -13.70 17.29
N THR A 168 14.00 -12.85 16.47
CA THR A 168 13.27 -11.90 15.65
C THR A 168 12.54 -12.60 14.50
N PHE A 169 11.51 -11.96 13.95
CA PHE A 169 10.74 -12.51 12.84
C PHE A 169 11.63 -12.81 11.62
N PRO A 170 11.50 -13.99 10.99
CA PRO A 170 12.38 -14.41 9.89
C PRO A 170 11.87 -13.92 8.53
N ALA A 171 11.65 -12.62 8.38
CA ALA A 171 11.36 -12.04 7.06
C ALA A 171 12.67 -11.67 6.36
N ASP A 172 12.88 -12.26 5.18
CA ASP A 172 13.99 -11.90 4.29
C ASP A 172 13.68 -10.61 3.50
N ASP A 173 12.46 -10.50 2.97
CA ASP A 173 11.98 -9.37 2.16
C ASP A 173 10.55 -8.95 2.54
N TRP A 174 10.17 -7.72 2.17
CA TRP A 174 8.81 -7.18 2.25
C TRP A 174 8.25 -6.94 0.86
N ILE A 175 6.98 -7.27 0.62
CA ILE A 175 6.36 -7.27 -0.70
C ILE A 175 5.33 -6.16 -0.79
N TYR A 176 5.49 -5.27 -1.77
CA TYR A 176 4.52 -4.25 -2.10
C TYR A 176 3.37 -4.84 -2.92
N THR A 177 2.17 -4.83 -2.34
CA THR A 177 0.94 -5.34 -2.97
C THR A 177 0.03 -4.22 -3.43
N GLY A 178 0.17 -3.04 -2.84
CA GLY A 178 -0.70 -1.89 -3.10
C GLY A 178 -2.06 -1.96 -2.37
N SER A 179 -2.35 -3.04 -1.64
CA SER A 179 -3.67 -3.35 -1.06
C SER A 179 -4.78 -3.45 -2.13
N VAL A 180 -6.04 -3.56 -1.71
CA VAL A 180 -7.19 -3.83 -2.59
C VAL A 180 -8.12 -2.62 -2.69
N PHE A 181 -8.48 -2.28 -3.93
CA PHE A 181 -9.59 -1.39 -4.26
C PHE A 181 -10.82 -2.23 -4.58
N LEU A 182 -11.92 -2.02 -3.86
CA LEU A 182 -13.20 -2.69 -4.11
C LEU A 182 -13.92 -2.03 -5.30
N GLU A 183 -14.86 -2.76 -5.92
CA GLU A 183 -15.63 -2.27 -7.08
C GLU A 183 -16.39 -0.97 -6.82
N ASN A 184 -16.77 -0.70 -5.57
CA ASN A 184 -17.43 0.53 -5.16
C ASN A 184 -16.47 1.70 -4.84
N GLY A 185 -15.18 1.56 -5.15
CA GLY A 185 -14.15 2.59 -4.96
C GLY A 185 -13.60 2.70 -3.54
N ARG A 186 -14.04 1.84 -2.62
CA ARG A 186 -13.47 1.74 -1.27
C ARG A 186 -12.07 1.15 -1.32
N TYR A 187 -11.15 1.68 -0.51
CA TYR A 187 -9.76 1.22 -0.45
C TYR A 187 -9.50 0.54 0.89
N LEU A 188 -9.17 -0.75 0.88
CA LEU A 188 -9.13 -1.56 2.12
C LEU A 188 -8.09 -1.06 3.12
N ALA A 189 -6.90 -0.66 2.68
CA ALA A 189 -5.86 -0.12 3.58
C ALA A 189 -6.35 1.13 4.33
N GLU A 190 -7.06 2.01 3.64
CA GLU A 190 -7.62 3.23 4.23
C GLU A 190 -8.71 2.90 5.25
N GLU A 191 -9.58 1.95 4.92
CA GLU A 191 -10.69 1.57 5.80
C GLU A 191 -10.24 0.82 7.02
N ALA A 192 -9.28 -0.09 6.88
CA ALA A 192 -8.69 -0.80 8.02
C ALA A 192 -7.72 0.10 8.83
N GLY A 193 -7.15 1.12 8.18
CA GLY A 193 -6.12 1.96 8.75
C GLY A 193 -4.79 1.23 8.93
N VAL A 194 -4.40 0.38 7.98
CA VAL A 194 -3.20 -0.46 8.04
C VAL A 194 -2.28 -0.14 6.86
N LEU A 195 -0.96 -0.21 7.10
CA LEU A 195 0.05 0.05 6.08
C LEU A 195 0.91 -1.19 5.82
N ILE A 196 1.46 -1.78 6.88
CA ILE A 196 2.46 -2.85 6.77
C ILE A 196 2.12 -4.01 7.70
N GLY A 197 1.77 -5.15 7.12
CA GLY A 197 1.49 -6.40 7.83
C GLY A 197 2.70 -7.34 7.82
N PHE A 198 3.01 -7.97 8.95
CA PHE A 198 3.89 -9.14 8.90
C PHE A 198 3.07 -10.44 8.85
N VAL A 199 1.85 -10.41 9.41
CA VAL A 199 0.78 -11.33 9.06
C VAL A 199 0.16 -10.92 7.73
N HIS A 200 -0.20 -11.91 6.90
CA HIS A 200 -0.85 -11.68 5.63
C HIS A 200 -2.30 -11.19 5.81
N ASP A 201 -2.63 -10.06 5.21
CA ASP A 201 -3.94 -9.41 5.27
C ASP A 201 -4.20 -8.61 3.98
N PRO A 202 -5.35 -8.80 3.30
CA PRO A 202 -5.68 -8.12 2.05
C PRO A 202 -5.65 -6.58 2.13
N ALA A 203 -5.82 -6.00 3.32
CA ALA A 203 -5.81 -4.57 3.51
C ALA A 203 -4.40 -3.98 3.59
N SER A 204 -3.36 -4.75 3.90
CA SER A 204 -1.98 -4.24 3.99
C SER A 204 -1.45 -3.76 2.63
N VAL A 205 -0.70 -2.66 2.61
CA VAL A 205 -0.09 -2.13 1.38
C VAL A 205 1.24 -2.83 1.10
N ILE A 206 1.97 -3.17 2.16
CA ILE A 206 3.18 -3.97 2.13
C ILE A 206 3.01 -5.11 3.13
N GLU A 207 3.45 -6.29 2.75
CA GLU A 207 3.27 -7.52 3.52
C GLU A 207 4.60 -8.29 3.61
N SER A 208 4.79 -9.15 4.62
CA SER A 208 5.99 -9.99 4.65
C SER A 208 5.95 -11.05 3.54
N ASN A 209 7.12 -11.50 3.06
CA ASN A 209 7.21 -12.66 2.16
C ASN A 209 7.21 -14.01 2.91
N PHE A 210 6.67 -14.06 4.13
CA PHE A 210 6.78 -15.25 4.99
C PHE A 210 5.87 -16.37 4.48
N SER A 211 6.46 -17.44 3.94
CA SER A 211 5.70 -18.58 3.40
C SER A 211 5.40 -19.70 4.42
N GLY A 212 5.58 -19.43 5.71
CA GLY A 212 5.39 -20.40 6.78
C GLY A 212 3.97 -20.35 7.38
N LYS A 213 3.65 -21.33 8.23
CA LYS A 213 2.42 -21.26 9.03
C LYS A 213 2.64 -20.30 10.20
N PHE A 214 1.80 -19.27 10.31
CA PHE A 214 1.79 -18.41 11.48
C PHE A 214 1.48 -19.24 12.75
N PRO A 215 2.25 -19.08 13.84
CA PRO A 215 2.00 -19.72 15.13
C PRO A 215 0.69 -19.22 15.74
N ALA A 216 0.34 -19.77 16.92
CA ALA A 216 -0.84 -19.32 17.64
C ALA A 216 -0.80 -17.82 17.94
N PHE A 217 -1.96 -17.16 17.84
CA PHE A 217 -2.12 -15.75 18.16
C PHE A 217 -1.49 -15.39 19.52
N GLY A 218 -0.76 -14.27 19.56
CA GLY A 218 -0.01 -13.84 20.75
C GLY A 218 1.39 -14.43 20.90
N SER A 219 1.87 -15.22 19.93
CA SER A 219 3.28 -15.66 19.91
C SER A 219 4.25 -14.55 19.52
N TYR A 220 3.80 -13.56 18.76
CA TYR A 220 4.62 -12.41 18.37
C TYR A 220 4.26 -11.18 19.21
N VAL A 221 5.29 -10.50 19.70
CA VAL A 221 5.20 -9.30 20.52
C VAL A 221 6.25 -8.27 20.08
N VAL A 222 6.13 -7.03 20.57
CA VAL A 222 7.13 -5.99 20.31
C VAL A 222 8.47 -6.35 20.95
N ASN A 223 9.55 -6.26 20.17
CA ASN A 223 10.91 -6.44 20.66
C ASN A 223 11.40 -5.21 21.44
N LYS A 224 11.28 -5.27 22.76
CA LYS A 224 11.62 -4.16 23.68
C LYS A 224 13.13 -3.86 23.79
N ASN A 225 13.99 -4.63 23.12
CA ASN A 225 15.43 -4.36 23.09
C ASN A 225 15.80 -3.14 22.22
N TYR A 226 14.86 -2.61 21.42
CA TYR A 226 15.11 -1.53 20.47
C TYR A 226 14.37 -0.24 20.80
N LEU A 227 13.04 -0.32 20.94
CA LEU A 227 12.17 0.79 21.30
C LEU A 227 11.36 0.38 22.53
N ASP A 228 11.45 1.18 23.59
CA ASP A 228 10.89 0.89 24.91
C ASP A 228 10.04 2.04 25.49
N GLU A 229 9.86 3.11 24.71
CA GLU A 229 9.09 4.30 25.10
C GLU A 229 7.96 4.56 24.10
N ILE A 230 6.70 4.35 24.52
CA ILE A 230 5.52 4.69 23.70
C ILE A 230 5.57 6.18 23.34
N GLY A 231 5.29 6.49 22.08
CA GLY A 231 5.36 7.85 21.54
C GLY A 231 6.74 8.29 21.09
N LYS A 232 7.79 7.46 21.30
CA LYS A 232 9.14 7.72 20.77
C LYS A 232 9.06 7.95 19.26
N LYS A 233 9.50 9.13 18.81
CA LYS A 233 9.49 9.51 17.40
C LYS A 233 10.49 8.69 16.61
N ILE A 234 10.07 8.23 15.44
CA ILE A 234 10.88 7.46 14.50
C ILE A 234 10.71 8.01 13.08
N GLN A 235 11.61 7.62 12.19
CA GLN A 235 11.42 7.65 10.75
C GLN A 235 11.44 6.22 10.22
N MET A 236 10.46 5.87 9.40
CA MET A 236 10.48 4.65 8.60
C MET A 236 11.07 4.99 7.24
N ILE A 237 12.01 4.18 6.77
CA ILE A 237 12.66 4.34 5.47
C ILE A 237 12.39 3.08 4.65
N ILE A 238 11.80 3.24 3.47
CA ILE A 238 11.47 2.15 2.54
C ILE A 238 12.29 2.31 1.27
N LYS A 239 12.91 1.22 0.81
CA LYS A 239 13.76 1.20 -0.40
C LYS A 239 13.38 0.00 -1.28
N PRO A 240 13.31 0.14 -2.61
CA PRO A 240 13.12 -1.00 -3.49
C PRO A 240 14.35 -1.92 -3.42
N LEU A 241 14.11 -3.23 -3.41
CA LEU A 241 15.16 -4.21 -3.64
C LEU A 241 15.38 -4.31 -5.15
N GLU A 242 16.57 -3.95 -5.63
CA GLU A 242 16.92 -4.17 -7.02
C GLU A 242 17.01 -5.67 -7.28
N VAL A 243 16.20 -6.17 -8.21
CA VAL A 243 16.33 -7.55 -8.68
C VAL A 243 17.55 -7.61 -9.58
N ASP A 244 18.67 -8.13 -9.06
CA ASP A 244 19.82 -8.50 -9.88
C ASP A 244 19.34 -9.40 -11.03
N LYS A 245 19.42 -8.89 -12.25
CA LYS A 245 18.97 -9.57 -13.47
C LYS A 245 19.77 -10.85 -13.78
N GLU A 246 20.79 -11.18 -12.99
CA GLU A 246 21.76 -12.24 -13.25
C GLU A 246 21.28 -13.65 -12.87
N LYS A 247 20.30 -13.81 -11.96
CA LYS A 247 19.85 -15.16 -11.51
C LYS A 247 18.93 -15.92 -12.47
N LYS A 248 18.59 -15.38 -13.65
CA LYS A 248 17.70 -16.05 -14.63
C LYS A 248 18.40 -16.89 -15.71
N GLN A 249 19.73 -16.99 -15.72
CA GLN A 249 20.46 -17.76 -16.74
C GLN A 249 20.93 -19.17 -16.34
N GLU A 250 20.92 -19.55 -15.05
CA GLU A 250 21.48 -20.85 -14.63
C GLU A 250 20.49 -22.02 -14.53
N THR A 251 19.17 -21.81 -14.64
CA THR A 251 18.18 -22.93 -14.58
C THR A 251 17.72 -23.43 -15.95
N GLY A 252 18.42 -23.06 -17.02
CA GLY A 252 18.02 -23.32 -18.40
C GLY A 252 18.97 -24.20 -19.22
N SER A 253 19.74 -25.11 -18.65
CA SER A 253 20.48 -26.09 -19.48
C SER A 253 20.82 -27.41 -18.79
N GLU A 254 19.83 -28.26 -18.53
CA GLU A 254 20.05 -29.71 -18.53
C GLU A 254 18.98 -30.38 -19.39
N LYS A 255 19.29 -30.53 -20.69
CA LYS A 255 18.64 -31.52 -21.55
C LYS A 255 19.41 -32.83 -21.39
N HIS A 256 18.73 -33.81 -20.81
CA HIS A 256 19.17 -35.19 -20.75
C HIS A 256 18.99 -35.82 -22.14
N ASP A 257 20.08 -35.94 -22.91
CA ASP A 257 20.14 -36.84 -24.07
C ASP A 257 20.62 -38.21 -23.58
N GLU A 258 19.67 -39.10 -23.27
CA GLU A 258 19.95 -40.50 -22.97
C GLU A 258 20.01 -41.28 -24.30
N LYS A 259 21.23 -41.45 -24.82
CA LYS A 259 21.50 -42.39 -25.92
C LYS A 259 21.55 -43.81 -25.35
N VAL A 260 20.49 -44.59 -25.60
CA VAL A 260 20.49 -46.04 -25.39
C VAL A 260 21.36 -46.69 -26.46
N GLY A 261 22.53 -47.17 -26.05
CA GLY A 261 23.39 -48.05 -26.85
C GLY A 261 22.81 -49.47 -26.89
N LEU A 262 22.58 -49.97 -28.10
CA LEU A 262 22.32 -51.38 -28.36
C LEU A 262 23.63 -52.16 -28.17
N ASP A 263 23.66 -53.03 -27.18
CA ASP A 263 24.68 -54.08 -27.06
C ASP A 263 24.06 -55.41 -27.51
N THR A 264 24.48 -55.87 -28.69
CA THR A 264 24.23 -57.21 -29.19
C THR A 264 25.57 -57.94 -29.22
N ASP A 265 25.91 -58.64 -28.13
CA ASP A 265 26.48 -59.98 -28.22
C ASP A 265 26.63 -60.65 -26.85
N GLN A 266 26.51 -61.98 -26.86
CA GLN A 266 26.84 -62.95 -25.79
C GLN A 266 25.70 -63.29 -24.81
N LEU A 267 25.29 -64.54 -24.59
CA LEU A 267 25.78 -65.87 -24.98
C LEU A 267 24.69 -66.89 -24.59
N ARG A 268 24.50 -67.93 -25.44
CA ARG A 268 24.06 -69.31 -25.11
C ARG A 268 22.61 -69.59 -24.71
#